data_AF-A0A1G6Y3J4-F1
#
_entry.id   AF-A0A1G6Y3J4-F1
#
_cell.length_a   1.000
_cell.length_b   1.000
_cell.length_c   1.000
_cell.angle_alpha   90.00
_cell.angle_beta   90.00
_cell.angle_gamma   90.00
#
_symmetry.space_group_name_H-M   'P 1'
#
loop_
_entity.id
_entity.type
_entity.pdbx_description
1 polymer ?
#
loop_
_entity_poly.entity_id
_entity_poly.type
_entity_poly.pdbx_seq_one_letter_code
_entity_poly.pdbx_strand_id
1 'polypeptide(L)'
;MKQNSDRIQSLKGRCRHCVCKYCGSPLILKKISFASSPDTRVEIFCSSCDKIEYGVEKEIYKIAKFYVEETGFNHYKEFDISLQSVRMNIAKVAQIITWASKSLGILSDTGFSVSVKNADDLVGSCKKFKDQDLLPTVKKDEKNEQ
;
A
#
# COMPACT_ATOMS: atom_id res chain seq x y z
N MET A 1 28.15 21.01 1.14
CA MET A 1 28.18 19.84 0.24
C MET A 1 27.59 18.53 0.81
N LYS A 2 27.32 18.38 2.13
CA LYS A 2 26.75 17.14 2.73
C LYS A 2 25.29 16.82 2.36
N GLN A 3 24.42 17.81 2.14
CA GLN A 3 22.97 17.56 1.99
C GLN A 3 22.57 16.70 0.77
N ASN A 4 23.36 16.70 -0.31
CA ASN A 4 23.03 15.93 -1.52
C ASN A 4 23.31 14.42 -1.36
N SER A 5 24.31 14.02 -0.58
CA SER A 5 24.61 12.60 -0.37
C SER A 5 23.53 11.91 0.45
N ASP A 6 23.06 12.58 1.51
CA ASP A 6 22.12 12.03 2.47
C ASP A 6 20.74 11.81 1.83
N ARG A 7 20.30 12.76 1.01
CA ARG A 7 19.08 12.63 0.21
C ARG A 7 19.18 11.46 -0.76
N ILE A 8 20.28 11.35 -1.53
CA ILE A 8 20.45 10.25 -2.49
C ILE A 8 20.45 8.90 -1.77
N GLN A 9 21.07 8.80 -0.60
CA GLN A 9 21.07 7.59 0.21
C GLN A 9 19.66 7.23 0.70
N SER A 10 18.87 8.21 1.16
CA SER A 10 17.46 8.01 1.51
C SER A 10 16.65 7.50 0.31
N LEU A 11 16.79 8.12 -0.87
CA LEU A 11 16.09 7.67 -2.07
C LEU A 11 16.51 6.25 -2.48
N LYS A 12 17.80 5.91 -2.40
CA LYS A 12 18.30 4.54 -2.64
C LYS A 12 17.68 3.54 -1.67
N GLY A 13 17.55 3.92 -0.38
CA GLY A 13 16.87 3.12 0.62
C GLY A 13 15.45 2.79 0.16
N ARG A 14 14.68 3.82 -0.17
CA ARG A 14 13.29 3.67 -0.62
C ARG A 14 13.14 2.78 -1.84
N CYS A 15 14.00 2.89 -2.85
CA CYS A 15 13.92 2.00 -4.02
C CYS A 15 14.10 0.50 -3.67
N ARG A 16 14.68 0.16 -2.51
CA ARG A 16 14.85 -1.24 -2.07
C ARG A 16 13.59 -1.82 -1.46
N HIS A 17 12.89 -1.06 -0.63
CA HIS A 17 11.75 -1.55 0.17
C HIS A 17 10.38 -1.04 -0.34
N CYS A 18 10.34 0.04 -1.11
CA CYS A 18 9.11 0.54 -1.73
C CYS A 18 8.89 0.04 -3.16
N VAL A 19 7.63 0.09 -3.58
CA VAL A 19 7.15 -0.16 -4.95
C VAL A 19 6.21 0.96 -5.40
N CYS A 20 5.95 1.03 -6.71
CA CYS A 20 4.97 1.96 -7.25
C CYS A 20 3.58 1.70 -6.68
N LYS A 21 2.96 2.69 -6.02
CA LYS A 21 1.61 2.54 -5.44
C LYS A 21 0.51 2.22 -6.45
N TYR A 22 0.73 2.54 -7.74
CA TYR A 22 -0.24 2.28 -8.81
C TYR A 22 -0.13 0.89 -9.41
N CYS A 23 1.09 0.40 -9.66
CA CYS A 23 1.29 -0.84 -10.43
C CYS A 23 2.11 -1.92 -9.70
N GLY A 24 2.63 -1.63 -8.51
CA GLY A 24 3.44 -2.58 -7.73
C GLY A 24 4.83 -2.85 -8.28
N SER A 25 5.22 -2.23 -9.40
CA SER A 25 6.54 -2.42 -10.00
C SER A 25 7.67 -1.83 -9.12
N PRO A 26 8.88 -2.41 -9.18
CA PRO A 26 10.06 -1.83 -8.55
C PRO A 26 10.33 -0.40 -9.02
N LEU A 27 10.91 0.40 -8.12
CA LEU A 27 11.25 1.80 -8.38
C LEU A 27 12.75 1.95 -8.62
N ILE A 28 13.11 2.92 -9.46
CA ILE A 28 14.50 3.24 -9.80
C ILE A 28 14.81 4.70 -9.48
N LEU A 29 16.09 5.02 -9.34
CA LEU A 29 16.52 6.42 -9.35
C LEU A 29 16.76 6.87 -10.79
N LYS A 30 16.12 7.96 -11.18
CA LYS A 30 16.27 8.56 -12.50
C LYS A 30 16.71 10.01 -12.34
N LYS A 31 17.68 10.40 -13.16
CA LYS A 31 18.09 11.80 -13.28
C LYS A 31 17.14 12.47 -14.27
N ILE A 32 16.42 13.50 -13.83
CA ILE A 32 15.34 14.16 -14.57
C ILE A 32 15.66 15.64 -14.72
N SER A 33 15.66 16.11 -15.97
CA SER A 33 15.81 17.51 -16.33
C SER A 33 14.43 18.10 -16.59
N PHE A 34 14.10 19.22 -15.95
CA PHE A 34 12.83 19.90 -16.15
C PHE A 34 13.00 21.00 -17.19
N ALA A 35 12.10 21.10 -18.16
CA ALA A 35 12.17 22.13 -19.20
C ALA A 35 12.19 23.57 -18.63
N SER A 36 11.61 23.77 -17.45
CA SER A 36 11.51 25.06 -16.76
C SER A 36 12.69 25.39 -15.83
N SER A 37 13.66 24.50 -15.65
CA SER A 37 14.83 24.77 -14.79
C SER A 37 16.09 24.07 -15.30
N PRO A 38 17.26 24.74 -15.31
CA PRO A 38 18.53 24.11 -15.68
C PRO A 38 18.96 23.01 -14.69
N ASP A 39 18.37 23.00 -13.49
CA ASP A 39 18.69 22.03 -12.45
C ASP A 39 18.12 20.65 -12.76
N THR A 40 19.03 19.69 -12.89
CA THR A 40 18.69 18.29 -13.04
C THR A 40 18.65 17.61 -11.68
N ARG A 41 17.54 16.94 -11.35
CA ARG A 41 17.31 16.31 -10.04
C ARG A 41 17.30 14.79 -10.14
N VAL A 42 17.74 14.13 -9.07
CA VAL A 42 17.59 12.66 -8.93
C VAL A 42 16.28 12.40 -8.19
N GLU A 43 15.36 11.70 -8.85
CA GLU A 43 14.06 11.37 -8.30
C GLU A 43 13.79 9.86 -8.36
N ILE A 44 12.86 9.39 -7.53
CA ILE A 44 12.34 8.03 -7.62
C ILE A 44 11.35 7.96 -8.77
N PHE A 45 11.52 6.96 -9.63
CA PHE A 45 10.80 6.83 -10.89
C PHE A 45 10.27 5.41 -11.06
N CYS A 46 9.05 5.31 -11.58
CA CYS A 46 8.45 4.05 -11.99
C CYS A 46 8.57 3.91 -13.51
N SER A 47 9.40 2.97 -13.97
CA SER A 47 9.56 2.73 -15.42
C SER A 47 8.29 2.18 -16.07
N SER A 48 7.49 1.40 -15.33
CA SER A 48 6.25 0.80 -15.85
C SER A 48 5.12 1.82 -16.04
N CYS A 49 5.11 2.88 -15.23
CA CYS A 49 4.11 3.96 -15.34
C CYS A 49 4.66 5.22 -16.02
N ASP A 50 5.94 5.21 -16.39
CA ASP A 50 6.70 6.34 -16.91
C ASP A 50 6.47 7.66 -16.14
N LYS A 51 6.54 7.59 -14.80
CA LYS A 51 6.30 8.75 -13.94
C LYS A 51 7.16 8.78 -12.68
N ILE A 52 7.37 9.99 -12.16
CA ILE A 52 7.94 10.22 -10.82
C ILE A 52 6.97 9.64 -9.79
N GLU A 53 7.46 8.76 -8.92
CA GLU A 53 6.65 8.09 -7.91
C GLU A 53 7.51 7.79 -6.68
N TYR A 54 7.08 8.29 -5.52
CA TYR A 54 7.80 8.10 -4.26
C TYR A 54 7.58 6.72 -3.65
N GLY A 55 6.51 6.03 -4.06
CA GLY A 55 6.22 4.66 -3.70
C GLY A 55 5.65 4.48 -2.29
N VAL A 56 5.25 3.25 -2.02
CA VAL A 56 4.78 2.74 -0.72
C VAL A 56 5.52 1.44 -0.41
N GLU A 57 5.57 1.04 0.86
CA GLU A 57 6.16 -0.25 1.24
C GLU A 57 5.47 -1.41 0.51
N LYS A 58 6.26 -2.45 0.16
CA LYS A 58 5.77 -3.63 -0.57
C LYS A 58 4.59 -4.30 0.12
N GLU A 59 4.65 -4.42 1.44
CA GLU A 59 3.63 -5.04 2.28
C GLU A 59 2.33 -4.22 2.22
N ILE A 60 2.43 -2.89 2.25
CA ILE A 60 1.28 -2.00 2.12
C ILE A 60 0.63 -2.16 0.75
N TYR A 61 1.42 -2.20 -0.32
CA TYR A 61 0.89 -2.41 -1.66
C TYR A 61 0.15 -3.75 -1.78
N LYS A 62 0.74 -4.84 -1.26
CA LYS A 62 0.13 -6.18 -1.28
C LYS A 62 -1.21 -6.21 -0.54
N ILE A 63 -1.26 -5.66 0.68
CA ILE A 63 -2.50 -5.61 1.48
C ILE A 63 -3.56 -4.74 0.80
N ALA A 64 -3.17 -3.57 0.28
CA ALA A 64 -4.09 -2.69 -0.43
C ALA A 64 -4.65 -3.34 -1.69
N LYS A 65 -3.80 -4.04 -2.47
CA LYS A 65 -4.21 -4.78 -3.65
C LYS A 65 -5.23 -5.85 -3.30
N PHE A 66 -4.91 -6.70 -2.33
CA PHE A 66 -5.81 -7.76 -1.87
C PHE A 66 -7.14 -7.19 -1.40
N TYR A 67 -7.13 -6.16 -0.55
CA TYR A 67 -8.36 -5.54 -0.05
C TYR A 67 -9.26 -5.03 -1.19
N VAL A 68 -8.68 -4.33 -2.18
CA VAL A 68 -9.45 -3.80 -3.32
C VAL A 68 -10.01 -4.93 -4.19
N GLU A 69 -9.21 -5.96 -4.47
CA GLU A 69 -9.61 -7.09 -5.31
C GLU A 69 -10.71 -7.93 -4.64
N GLU A 70 -10.61 -8.18 -3.34
CA GLU A 70 -11.57 -9.01 -2.60
C GLU A 70 -12.88 -8.28 -2.27
N THR A 71 -12.80 -6.99 -1.93
CA THR A 71 -14.00 -6.23 -1.50
C THR A 71 -14.70 -5.50 -2.63
N GLY A 72 -14.04 -5.36 -3.79
CA GLY A 72 -14.51 -4.50 -4.87
C GLY A 72 -14.52 -3.02 -4.50
N PHE A 73 -13.70 -2.60 -3.53
CA PHE A 73 -13.64 -1.21 -3.07
C PHE A 73 -13.45 -0.24 -4.25
N ASN A 74 -14.40 0.69 -4.40
CA ASN A 74 -14.34 1.72 -5.43
C ASN A 74 -14.63 3.12 -4.86
N HIS A 75 -13.57 3.90 -4.68
CA HIS A 75 -13.63 5.32 -4.34
C HIS A 75 -14.00 6.19 -5.55
N TYR A 76 -13.63 5.74 -6.75
CA TYR A 76 -13.77 6.48 -8.01
C TYR A 76 -15.02 6.02 -8.76
N LYS A 77 -16.19 6.25 -8.16
CA LYS A 77 -17.48 5.74 -8.66
C LYS A 77 -17.90 6.30 -10.02
N GLU A 78 -17.38 7.47 -10.38
CA GLU A 78 -17.64 8.13 -11.66
C GLU A 78 -16.88 7.50 -12.83
N PHE A 79 -15.92 6.62 -12.55
CA PHE A 79 -15.12 5.94 -13.58
C PHE A 79 -15.58 4.49 -13.75
N ASP A 80 -15.58 4.04 -15.00
CA ASP A 80 -15.86 2.64 -15.32
C ASP A 80 -14.84 1.69 -14.67
N ILE A 81 -15.31 0.48 -14.36
CA ILE A 81 -14.48 -0.59 -13.85
C ILE A 81 -13.52 -1.01 -14.97
N SER A 82 -12.23 -0.77 -14.74
CA SER A 82 -11.14 -1.04 -15.67
C SER A 82 -9.88 -1.36 -14.88
N LEU A 83 -8.87 -1.90 -15.55
CA LEU A 83 -7.56 -2.11 -14.91
C LEU A 83 -6.99 -0.80 -14.36
N GLN A 84 -7.24 0.32 -15.03
CA GLN A 84 -6.80 1.63 -14.57
C GLN A 84 -7.53 2.07 -13.30
N SER A 85 -8.86 1.94 -13.25
CA SER A 85 -9.62 2.33 -12.05
C SER A 85 -9.32 1.40 -10.86
N VAL A 86 -9.07 0.11 -11.09
CA VAL A 86 -8.56 -0.81 -10.05
C VAL A 86 -7.23 -0.31 -9.50
N ARG A 87 -6.26 0.02 -10.37
CA ARG A 87 -4.96 0.57 -9.94
C ARG A 87 -5.08 1.88 -9.17
N MET A 88 -6.03 2.74 -9.52
CA MET A 88 -6.30 3.98 -8.78
C MET A 88 -6.84 3.68 -7.38
N ASN A 89 -7.76 2.72 -7.26
CA ASN A 89 -8.28 2.29 -5.96
C ASN A 89 -7.19 1.66 -5.08
N ILE A 90 -6.34 0.80 -5.65
CA ILE A 90 -5.18 0.22 -4.93
C ILE A 90 -4.27 1.35 -4.41
N ALA A 91 -3.93 2.31 -5.28
CA ALA A 91 -3.10 3.44 -4.89
C ALA A 91 -3.73 4.28 -3.76
N LYS A 92 -5.05 4.46 -3.79
CA LYS A 92 -5.80 5.20 -2.75
C LYS A 92 -5.77 4.47 -1.41
N VAL A 93 -6.05 3.16 -1.41
CA VAL A 93 -6.01 2.33 -0.18
C VAL A 93 -4.59 2.27 0.37
N ALA A 94 -3.58 2.05 -0.48
CA ALA A 94 -2.18 2.04 -0.07
C ALA A 94 -1.75 3.38 0.56
N GLN A 95 -2.24 4.50 0.04
CA GLN A 95 -2.00 5.82 0.63
C GLN A 95 -2.63 5.97 2.02
N ILE A 96 -3.88 5.50 2.20
CA ILE A 96 -4.57 5.52 3.49
C ILE A 96 -3.80 4.70 4.53
N ILE A 97 -3.41 3.47 4.18
CA ILE A 97 -2.62 2.59 5.06
C ILE A 97 -1.26 3.20 5.39
N THR A 98 -0.59 3.79 4.40
CA THR A 98 0.69 4.49 4.62
C THR A 98 0.53 5.64 5.62
N TRP A 99 -0.51 6.45 5.46
CA TRP A 99 -0.80 7.55 6.38
C TRP A 99 -1.08 7.03 7.80
N ALA A 100 -1.97 6.04 7.95
CA ALA A 100 -2.29 5.44 9.23
C ALA A 100 -1.04 4.84 9.91
N SER A 101 -0.21 4.13 9.16
CA SER A 101 1.01 3.50 9.67
C SER A 101 2.04 4.53 10.13
N LYS A 102 2.17 5.66 9.41
CA LYS A 102 3.02 6.77 9.86
C LYS A 102 2.47 7.42 11.13
N SER A 103 1.16 7.69 11.18
CA SER A 103 0.50 8.30 12.34
C SER A 103 0.60 7.44 13.60
N LEU A 104 0.60 6.10 13.46
CA LEU A 104 0.79 5.15 14.55
C LEU A 104 2.26 4.95 14.95
N GLY A 105 3.22 5.58 14.25
CA GLY A 105 4.66 5.46 14.54
C GLY A 105 5.28 4.12 14.12
N ILE A 106 4.53 3.26 13.43
CA ILE A 106 5.01 1.94 12.97
C ILE A 106 5.70 1.99 11.61
N LEU A 107 5.60 3.12 10.90
CA LEU A 107 6.24 3.35 9.61
C LEU A 107 7.02 4.67 9.61
N SER A 108 8.24 4.62 9.09
CA SER A 108 9.14 5.76 8.91
C SER A 108 9.63 5.85 7.47
N ASP A 109 10.47 6.83 7.16
CA ASP A 109 11.04 6.96 5.81
C ASP A 109 12.06 5.86 5.46
N THR A 110 12.57 5.15 6.47
CA THR A 110 13.44 3.98 6.33
C THR A 110 12.68 2.64 6.34
N GLY A 111 11.35 2.69 6.26
CA GLY A 111 10.48 1.51 6.29
C GLY A 111 9.82 1.30 7.66
N PHE A 112 9.32 0.08 7.88
CA PHE A 112 8.61 -0.27 9.11
C PHE A 112 9.53 -0.32 10.32
N SER A 113 9.07 0.25 11.43
CA SER A 113 9.77 0.28 12.73
C SER A 113 9.70 -1.05 13.48
N VAL A 114 8.80 -1.95 13.06
CA VAL A 114 8.54 -3.25 13.66
C VAL A 114 8.71 -4.35 12.62
N SER A 115 8.99 -5.57 13.05
CA SER A 115 8.99 -6.73 12.16
C SER A 115 7.58 -6.99 11.64
N VAL A 116 7.37 -6.80 10.34
CA VAL A 116 6.09 -7.04 9.67
C VAL A 116 6.12 -8.46 9.11
N LYS A 117 5.08 -9.24 9.42
CA LYS A 117 4.89 -10.56 8.82
C LYS A 117 4.63 -10.41 7.33
N ASN A 118 4.98 -11.42 6.53
CA ASN A 118 4.72 -11.36 5.10
C ASN A 118 3.22 -11.17 4.87
N ALA A 119 2.85 -10.18 4.05
CA ALA A 119 1.47 -9.97 3.67
C ALA A 119 0.85 -11.22 3.01
N ASP A 120 1.67 -12.06 2.39
CA ASP A 120 1.25 -13.33 1.79
C ASP A 120 0.65 -14.29 2.85
N ASP A 121 1.03 -14.17 4.13
CA ASP A 121 0.44 -14.97 5.22
C ASP A 121 -0.96 -14.48 5.62
N LEU A 122 -1.31 -13.23 5.29
CA LEU A 122 -2.60 -12.59 5.58
C LEU A 122 -3.56 -12.69 4.38
N VAL A 123 -3.01 -12.69 3.17
CA VAL A 123 -3.72 -12.83 1.90
C VAL A 123 -4.07 -14.30 1.69
N GLY A 124 -5.24 -14.72 2.20
CA GLY A 124 -5.79 -16.06 1.92
C GLY A 124 -5.87 -17.03 3.09
N SER A 125 -5.70 -16.59 4.34
CA SER A 125 -6.03 -17.45 5.49
C SER A 125 -7.55 -17.54 5.69
N CYS A 126 -8.26 -18.16 4.74
CA CYS A 126 -9.56 -18.78 5.05
C CYS A 126 -9.27 -19.93 6.00
N LYS A 127 -9.19 -19.65 7.30
CA LYS A 127 -9.17 -20.71 8.31
C LYS A 127 -10.52 -21.39 8.24
N LYS A 128 -10.53 -22.67 7.82
CA LYS A 128 -11.71 -23.52 7.95
C LYS A 128 -11.95 -23.70 9.44
N PHE A 129 -12.91 -22.95 9.98
CA PHE A 129 -13.42 -23.19 11.31
C PHE A 129 -14.29 -24.44 11.28
N LYS A 130 -14.13 -25.32 12.27
CA LYS A 130 -15.10 -26.39 12.51
C LYS A 130 -16.21 -25.81 13.38
N ASP A 131 -17.41 -26.41 13.36
CA ASP A 131 -18.53 -25.96 14.19
C ASP A 131 -18.20 -25.89 15.69
N GLN A 132 -17.17 -26.63 16.14
CA GLN A 132 -16.64 -26.63 17.50
C GLN A 132 -15.87 -25.33 17.87
N ASP A 133 -15.43 -24.56 16.88
CA ASP A 133 -14.71 -23.29 17.07
C ASP A 133 -15.68 -22.09 17.17
N LEU A 134 -16.97 -22.31 16.92
CA LEU A 134 -18.02 -21.30 17.04
C LEU A 134 -18.51 -21.27 18.50
N LEU A 135 -18.49 -20.08 19.11
CA LEU A 135 -19.12 -19.91 20.43
C LEU A 135 -20.62 -20.25 20.33
N PRO A 136 -21.18 -20.98 21.32
CA PRO A 136 -22.60 -21.29 21.31
C PRO A 136 -23.40 -19.98 21.28
N THR A 137 -24.26 -19.84 20.27
CA THR A 137 -25.13 -18.67 20.12
C THR A 137 -26.03 -18.55 21.35
N VAL A 138 -26.04 -17.37 21.97
CA VAL A 138 -26.96 -17.01 23.05
C VAL A 138 -28.37 -17.28 22.54
N LYS A 139 -29.08 -18.22 23.18
CA LYS A 139 -30.50 -18.47 22.91
C LYS A 139 -31.22 -17.15 23.18
N LYS A 140 -31.88 -16.59 22.16
CA LYS A 140 -32.92 -15.60 22.41
C LYS A 140 -33.99 -16.34 23.21
N ASP A 141 -34.23 -15.88 24.43
CA ASP A 141 -35.37 -16.33 25.21
C ASP A 141 -36.65 -15.91 24.46
N GLU A 142 -37.17 -16.83 23.66
CA GLU A 142 -38.60 -16.92 23.41
C GLU A 142 -39.25 -17.34 24.73
N LYS A 143 -39.95 -16.41 25.38
CA LYS A 143 -41.02 -16.56 26.40
C LYS A 143 -41.25 -15.17 27.02
N ASN A 144 -42.43 -14.56 27.03
CA ASN A 144 -43.78 -15.08 26.96
C ASN A 144 -44.73 -14.00 26.43
N GLU A 145 -45.66 -14.41 25.56
CA GLU A 145 -47.02 -13.87 25.55
C GLU A 145 -47.64 -14.07 26.94
N GLN A 146 -48.16 -12.98 27.51
CA GLN A 146 -49.39 -12.92 28.30
C GLN A 146 -49.82 -11.47 28.47
#